data_AF-L8G9M0-F1
#
_entry.id   AF-L8G9M0-F1
#
_cell.length_a   1.000
_cell.length_b   1.000
_cell.length_c   1.000
_cell.angle_alpha   90.00
_cell.angle_beta   90.00
_cell.angle_gamma   90.00
#
_symmetry.space_group_name_H-M   'P 1'
#
loop_
_entity.id
_entity.type
_entity.pdbx_description
1 polymer ?
#
loop_
_entity_poly.entity_id
_entity_poly.type
_entity_poly.pdbx_seq_one_letter_code
_entity_poly.pdbx_strand_id
1 'polypeptide(L)'
;MPAYYYAQISPAAAPPHLFNGKRFARQHWETVDQFLQRLPPATTEGSRELQWIWISNPYVPPRQFNLGGIPSDEWSENVSKIPTLRMHGEYMLNELEMTKFVLGQNLTQQSAAMISIERDKTVVAIQNLAIAMKIITGKWMLFPPVDRVNHIWSIVAHAVATGQLGLGAKVSPKLDHPETGSRLICIYTDDFSNIEDVIRVLRKLRELGLVPRNERPPIYYKCDAYTYLEIFSGNRWDIRPSLYSSKEML
;
A
#
# COMPACT_ATOMS: atom_id res chain seq x y z
N MET A 1 -11.55 -18.56 -11.69
CA MET A 1 -10.39 -17.77 -12.15
C MET A 1 -10.78 -16.30 -12.16
N PRO A 2 -10.19 -15.51 -11.26
CA PRO A 2 -9.67 -14.22 -11.69
C PRO A 2 -8.17 -14.19 -11.39
N ALA A 3 -7.39 -14.00 -12.44
CA ALA A 3 -5.98 -13.67 -12.37
C ALA A 3 -5.83 -12.28 -11.74
N TYR A 4 -6.07 -12.17 -10.43
CA TYR A 4 -5.30 -11.24 -9.63
C TYR A 4 -3.90 -11.82 -9.66
N TYR A 5 -3.14 -11.45 -10.69
CA TYR A 5 -1.71 -11.65 -10.75
C TYR A 5 -1.18 -11.43 -9.35
N TYR A 6 -0.63 -12.52 -8.80
CA TYR A 6 -0.14 -12.64 -7.45
C TYR A 6 0.28 -11.27 -6.93
N ALA A 7 -0.23 -10.88 -5.77
CA ALA A 7 0.37 -9.82 -4.98
C ALA A 7 1.83 -10.23 -4.71
N GLN A 8 2.70 -10.02 -5.70
CA GLN A 8 4.13 -10.10 -5.54
C GLN A 8 4.44 -8.90 -4.68
N ILE A 9 4.43 -9.19 -3.38
CA ILE A 9 5.16 -8.55 -2.28
C ILE A 9 5.31 -7.06 -2.52
N SER A 10 4.49 -6.25 -1.84
CA SER A 10 4.58 -4.79 -1.86
C SER A 10 6.05 -4.35 -1.67
N PRO A 11 6.77 -3.88 -2.71
CA PRO A 11 8.14 -3.38 -2.61
C PRO A 11 8.22 -1.98 -1.96
N ALA A 12 7.23 -1.66 -1.11
CA ALA A 12 6.83 -0.36 -0.59
C ALA A 12 7.93 0.54 0.00
N ALA A 13 9.09 -0.02 0.31
CA ALA A 13 10.22 0.69 0.89
C ALA A 13 11.54 0.30 0.21
N ALA A 14 11.52 0.09 -1.10
CA ALA A 14 12.76 -0.07 -1.84
C ALA A 14 13.45 1.30 -1.96
N PRO A 15 14.62 1.52 -1.33
CA PRO A 15 15.34 2.78 -1.48
C PRO A 15 15.67 3.09 -2.95
N PRO A 16 15.90 4.37 -3.30
CA PRO A 16 16.07 4.80 -4.69
C PRO A 16 17.09 4.00 -5.52
N HIS A 17 18.14 3.47 -4.90
CA HIS A 17 19.14 2.64 -5.59
C HIS A 17 18.62 1.25 -6.01
N LEU A 18 17.60 0.69 -5.34
CA LEU A 18 17.02 -0.62 -5.69
C LEU A 18 16.23 -0.59 -7.00
N PHE A 19 15.83 0.60 -7.45
CA PHE A 19 15.21 0.80 -8.75
C PHE A 19 16.23 1.03 -9.87
N ASN A 20 17.52 1.12 -9.56
CA ASN A 20 18.56 1.36 -10.56
C ASN A 20 18.59 0.20 -11.59
N GLY A 21 18.53 0.54 -12.87
CA GLY A 21 18.45 -0.41 -13.98
C GLY A 21 17.08 -1.10 -14.15
N LYS A 22 16.10 -0.86 -13.27
CA LYS A 22 14.76 -1.45 -13.39
C LYS A 22 13.91 -0.63 -14.34
N ARG A 23 13.64 -1.18 -15.53
CA ARG A 23 12.89 -0.49 -16.60
C ARG A 23 11.49 -0.03 -16.21
N PHE A 24 10.88 -0.59 -15.17
CA PHE A 24 9.55 -0.21 -14.68
C PHE A 24 9.57 0.96 -13.68
N ALA A 25 10.73 1.52 -13.36
CA ALA A 25 10.87 2.58 -12.36
C ALA A 25 11.60 3.80 -12.93
N ARG A 26 11.41 4.96 -12.30
CA ARG A 26 12.21 6.16 -12.59
C ARG A 26 13.68 5.91 -12.26
N GLN A 27 14.56 6.31 -13.17
CA GLN A 27 16.00 6.25 -13.04
C GLN A 27 16.59 7.60 -12.60
N HIS A 28 17.78 7.55 -11.99
CA HIS A 28 18.48 8.76 -11.51
C HIS A 28 18.99 9.65 -12.65
N TRP A 29 19.27 9.06 -13.83
CA TRP A 29 19.78 9.76 -15.01
C TRP A 29 18.68 10.39 -15.88
N GLU A 30 17.39 10.12 -15.58
CA GLU A 30 16.28 10.73 -16.31
C GLU A 30 15.55 11.79 -15.46
N THR A 31 15.03 12.81 -16.14
CA THR A 31 14.10 13.76 -15.54
C THR A 31 12.77 13.08 -15.23
N VAL A 32 11.95 13.70 -14.38
CA VAL A 32 10.60 13.19 -14.11
C VAL A 32 9.76 13.16 -15.39
N ASP A 33 9.87 14.18 -16.25
CA ASP A 33 9.14 14.23 -17.52
C ASP A 33 9.56 13.13 -18.50
N GLN A 34 10.87 12.85 -18.61
CA GLN A 34 11.37 11.73 -19.43
C GLN A 34 10.82 10.39 -18.92
N PHE A 35 10.81 10.19 -17.61
CA PHE A 35 10.20 9.00 -16.98
C PHE A 35 8.70 8.88 -17.32
N LEU A 36 7.95 9.97 -17.22
CA LEU A 36 6.51 10.00 -17.49
C LEU A 36 6.20 9.76 -18.98
N GLN A 37 7.04 10.24 -19.90
CA GLN A 37 6.92 9.95 -21.33
C GLN A 37 7.25 8.49 -21.65
N ARG A 38 8.22 7.91 -20.94
CA ARG A 38 8.64 6.52 -21.12
C ARG A 38 7.63 5.51 -20.57
N LEU A 39 6.96 5.85 -19.46
CA LEU A 39 6.01 4.97 -18.76
C LEU A 39 4.67 5.67 -18.43
N PRO A 40 3.87 6.08 -19.44
CA PRO A 40 2.53 6.62 -19.22
C PRO A 40 1.56 5.51 -18.73
N PRO A 41 1.02 5.59 -17.51
CA PRO A 41 0.23 4.49 -16.93
C PRO A 41 -1.06 4.13 -17.69
N ALA A 42 -1.60 5.07 -18.47
CA ALA A 42 -2.77 4.81 -19.30
C ALA A 42 -2.49 3.79 -20.42
N THR A 43 -1.28 3.78 -20.98
CA THR A 43 -0.94 3.03 -22.21
C THR A 43 0.22 2.06 -22.06
N THR A 44 1.01 2.15 -20.97
CA THR A 44 2.02 1.13 -20.67
C THR A 44 1.32 -0.19 -20.35
N GLU A 45 1.51 -1.20 -21.21
CA GLU A 45 1.02 -2.55 -20.98
C GLU A 45 1.79 -3.22 -19.82
N GLY A 46 1.04 -3.84 -18.92
CA GLY A 46 1.58 -4.62 -17.82
C GLY A 46 2.09 -5.97 -18.30
N SER A 47 3.08 -6.50 -17.61
CA SER A 47 3.60 -7.86 -17.83
C SER A 47 3.90 -8.54 -16.50
N ARG A 48 4.39 -9.77 -16.54
CA ARG A 48 4.89 -10.45 -15.34
C ARG A 48 6.03 -9.67 -14.68
N GLU A 49 6.85 -8.99 -15.48
CA GLU A 49 8.00 -8.20 -15.06
C GLU A 49 7.64 -6.73 -14.79
N LEU A 50 6.56 -6.21 -15.38
CA LEU A 50 6.05 -4.85 -15.22
C LEU A 50 4.63 -4.89 -14.66
N GLN A 51 4.51 -5.22 -13.37
CA GLN A 51 3.22 -5.19 -12.68
C GLN A 51 2.88 -3.80 -12.12
N TRP A 52 3.88 -2.93 -12.01
CA TRP A 52 3.80 -1.63 -11.37
C TRP A 52 4.82 -0.67 -11.98
N ILE A 53 4.42 0.59 -12.16
CA ILE A 53 5.32 1.69 -12.50
C ILE A 53 5.70 2.41 -11.21
N TRP A 54 7.00 2.60 -10.95
CA TRP A 54 7.51 3.08 -9.66
C TRP A 54 8.27 4.40 -9.74
N ILE A 55 8.17 5.18 -8.67
CA ILE A 55 9.06 6.32 -8.39
C ILE A 55 9.36 6.40 -6.90
N SER A 56 10.63 6.57 -6.55
CA SER A 56 11.11 6.73 -5.17
C SER A 56 11.43 8.19 -4.87
N ASN A 57 11.26 8.58 -3.61
CA ASN A 57 11.70 9.88 -3.10
C ASN A 57 13.24 9.84 -2.89
N PRO A 58 14.03 10.68 -3.59
CA PRO A 58 15.49 10.64 -3.52
C PRO A 58 16.06 11.15 -2.19
N TYR A 59 15.26 11.83 -1.37
CA TYR A 59 15.68 12.43 -0.10
C TYR A 59 15.47 11.50 1.11
N VAL A 60 14.84 10.34 0.90
CA VAL A 60 14.71 9.35 1.96
C VAL A 60 16.07 8.70 2.17
N PRO A 61 16.67 8.80 3.36
CA PRO A 61 17.94 8.15 3.62
C PRO A 61 17.78 6.64 3.38
N PRO A 62 18.75 5.97 2.73
CA PRO A 62 18.78 4.52 2.70
C PRO A 62 18.74 4.08 4.17
N ARG A 63 17.64 3.46 4.60
CA ARG A 63 17.53 3.07 6.00
C ARG A 63 18.74 2.19 6.34
N GLN A 64 19.38 2.47 7.49
CA GLN A 64 20.70 1.95 7.84
C GLN A 64 20.73 0.42 7.69
N PHE A 65 21.24 -0.03 6.54
CA PHE A 65 21.52 -1.43 6.28
C PHE A 65 22.42 -1.94 7.39
N ASN A 66 22.20 -3.18 7.83
CA ASN A 66 23.06 -3.87 8.80
C ASN A 66 24.53 -3.49 8.54
N LEU A 67 25.13 -2.72 9.46
CA LEU A 67 26.52 -2.27 9.42
C LEU A 67 27.53 -3.42 9.58
N GLY A 68 27.10 -4.67 9.40
CA GLY A 68 27.86 -5.88 9.59
C GLY A 68 27.59 -6.89 8.47
N GLY A 69 28.21 -6.67 7.32
CA GLY A 69 28.56 -7.75 6.38
C GLY A 69 27.51 -8.09 5.32
N ILE A 70 27.94 -7.88 4.08
CA ILE A 70 27.34 -8.33 2.81
C ILE A 70 26.11 -7.52 2.39
N PRO A 71 26.20 -6.70 1.33
CA PRO A 71 25.03 -6.19 0.62
C PRO A 71 24.35 -7.41 -0.02
N SER A 72 23.31 -7.96 0.60
CA SER A 72 22.43 -8.87 -0.10
C SER A 72 21.56 -8.02 -1.02
N ASP A 73 21.47 -8.41 -2.29
CA ASP A 73 20.62 -7.81 -3.33
C ASP A 73 19.11 -7.98 -3.06
N GLU A 74 18.70 -8.08 -1.80
CA GLU A 74 17.34 -8.35 -1.38
C GLU A 74 16.68 -7.11 -0.81
N TRP A 75 15.62 -6.75 -1.50
CA TRP A 75 14.56 -5.83 -1.12
C TRP A 75 14.28 -5.84 0.40
N SER A 76 14.59 -4.72 1.07
CA SER A 76 14.13 -4.32 2.41
C SER A 76 14.79 -4.94 3.66
N GLU A 77 14.91 -4.08 4.68
CA GLU A 77 15.37 -4.35 6.04
C GLU A 77 14.64 -5.49 6.79
N ASN A 78 13.47 -5.94 6.36
CA ASN A 78 12.72 -6.99 7.09
C ASN A 78 11.82 -7.87 6.18
N VAL A 79 12.06 -7.96 4.86
CA VAL A 79 11.33 -8.93 4.00
C VAL A 79 11.46 -10.36 4.53
N SER A 80 12.59 -10.68 5.15
CA SER A 80 12.83 -11.96 5.84
C SER A 80 11.82 -12.27 6.96
N LYS A 81 11.16 -11.26 7.55
CA LYS A 81 10.14 -11.43 8.60
C LYS A 81 8.71 -11.54 8.06
N ILE A 82 8.48 -11.29 6.76
CA ILE A 82 7.16 -11.42 6.14
C ILE A 82 6.57 -12.83 6.32
N PRO A 83 7.32 -13.94 6.11
CA PRO A 83 6.78 -15.28 6.36
C PRO A 83 6.29 -15.47 7.80
N THR A 84 7.01 -14.92 8.77
CA THR A 84 6.64 -14.97 10.20
C THR A 84 5.38 -14.13 10.47
N LEU A 85 5.26 -12.94 9.88
CA LEU A 85 4.03 -12.13 9.94
C LEU A 85 2.84 -12.89 9.37
N ARG A 86 3.00 -13.51 8.20
CA ARG A 86 1.93 -14.28 7.54
C ARG A 86 1.49 -15.45 8.41
N MET A 87 2.42 -16.27 8.88
CA MET A 87 2.12 -17.42 9.74
C MET A 87 1.32 -17.02 10.99
N HIS A 88 1.79 -16.04 11.77
CA HIS A 88 1.10 -15.65 12.99
C HIS A 88 -0.18 -14.86 12.72
N GLY A 89 -0.21 -14.01 11.69
CA GLY A 89 -1.42 -13.27 11.32
C GLY A 89 -2.52 -14.18 10.78
N GLU A 90 -2.18 -15.17 9.95
CA GLU A 90 -3.12 -16.20 9.48
C GLU A 90 -3.67 -17.02 10.64
N TYR A 91 -2.85 -17.37 11.62
CA TYR A 91 -3.33 -18.02 12.85
C TYR A 91 -4.37 -17.15 13.58
N MET A 92 -4.10 -15.86 13.80
CA MET A 92 -5.06 -14.95 14.44
C MET A 92 -6.38 -14.80 13.65
N LEU A 93 -6.29 -14.79 12.31
CA LEU A 93 -7.45 -14.70 11.43
C LEU A 93 -8.29 -15.99 11.44
N ASN A 94 -7.64 -17.15 11.52
CA ASN A 94 -8.32 -18.44 11.65
C ASN A 94 -9.04 -18.57 13.00
N GLU A 95 -8.42 -18.12 14.10
CA GLU A 95 -9.07 -18.09 15.42
C GLU A 95 -10.32 -17.18 15.43
N LEU A 96 -10.24 -16.03 14.76
CA LEU A 96 -11.40 -15.15 14.56
C LEU A 96 -12.50 -15.85 13.75
N GLU A 97 -12.14 -16.56 12.68
CA GLU A 97 -13.07 -17.30 11.84
C GLU A 97 -13.79 -18.40 12.62
N MET A 98 -13.07 -19.16 13.44
CA MET A 98 -13.65 -20.18 14.34
C MET A 98 -14.57 -19.56 15.37
N THR A 99 -14.17 -18.44 15.97
CA THR A 99 -14.99 -17.71 16.95
C THR A 99 -16.28 -17.19 16.31
N LYS A 100 -16.20 -16.64 15.10
CA LYS A 100 -17.37 -16.21 14.31
C LYS A 100 -18.31 -17.38 14.02
N PHE A 101 -17.76 -18.54 13.67
CA PHE A 101 -18.56 -19.74 13.42
C PHE A 101 -19.32 -20.19 14.67
N VAL A 102 -18.64 -20.31 15.82
CA VAL A 102 -19.26 -20.75 17.08
C VAL A 102 -20.32 -19.76 17.57
N LEU A 103 -20.00 -18.47 17.60
CA LEU A 103 -20.93 -17.44 18.05
C LEU A 103 -22.08 -17.22 17.07
N GLY A 104 -21.83 -17.39 15.77
CA GLY A 104 -22.82 -17.21 14.71
C GLY A 104 -23.93 -18.28 14.70
N GLN A 105 -23.69 -19.44 15.31
CA GLN A 105 -24.75 -20.44 15.52
C GLN A 105 -25.84 -19.92 16.48
N ASN A 106 -25.46 -19.06 17.42
CA ASN A 106 -26.39 -18.38 18.32
C ASN A 106 -26.70 -17.00 17.75
N LEU A 107 -27.76 -16.86 16.95
CA LEU A 107 -28.17 -15.63 16.22
C LEU A 107 -28.71 -14.51 17.13
N THR A 108 -28.05 -14.23 18.25
CA THR A 108 -28.45 -13.21 19.22
C THR A 108 -27.66 -11.91 19.02
N GLN A 109 -28.23 -10.80 19.50
CA GLN A 109 -27.52 -9.51 19.52
C GLN A 109 -26.24 -9.55 20.35
N GLN A 110 -26.22 -10.34 21.43
CA GLN A 110 -25.04 -10.52 22.28
C GLN A 110 -23.90 -11.20 21.49
N SER A 111 -24.21 -12.23 20.70
CA SER A 111 -23.24 -12.90 19.82
C SER A 111 -22.64 -11.96 18.78
N ALA A 112 -23.47 -11.09 18.16
CA ALA A 112 -22.99 -10.11 17.19
C ALA A 112 -22.03 -9.08 17.81
N ALA A 113 -22.33 -8.60 19.03
CA ALA A 113 -21.46 -7.69 19.77
C ALA A 113 -20.12 -8.36 20.13
N MET A 114 -20.16 -9.62 20.59
CA MET A 114 -18.94 -10.39 20.88
C MET A 114 -18.07 -10.61 19.64
N ILE A 115 -18.68 -10.93 18.49
CA ILE A 115 -17.96 -11.05 17.21
C ILE A 115 -17.25 -9.73 16.86
N SER A 116 -17.91 -8.59 17.09
CA SER A 116 -17.29 -7.28 16.84
C SER A 116 -16.08 -7.05 17.75
N ILE A 117 -16.21 -7.35 19.04
CA ILE A 117 -15.12 -7.20 20.01
C ILE A 117 -13.92 -8.07 19.63
N GLU A 118 -14.15 -9.34 19.27
CA GLU A 118 -13.07 -10.24 18.88
C GLU A 118 -12.42 -9.81 17.57
N ARG A 119 -13.20 -9.30 16.60
CA ARG A 119 -12.65 -8.70 15.38
C ARG A 119 -11.73 -7.53 15.69
N ASP A 120 -12.14 -6.62 16.56
CA ASP A 120 -11.36 -5.43 16.93
C ASP A 120 -10.07 -5.83 17.67
N LYS A 121 -10.12 -6.84 18.55
CA LYS A 121 -8.93 -7.40 19.21
C LYS A 121 -7.96 -8.02 18.20
N THR A 122 -8.45 -8.83 17.25
CA THR A 122 -7.63 -9.42 16.18
C THR A 122 -6.95 -8.33 15.35
N VAL A 123 -7.68 -7.27 15.01
CA VAL A 123 -7.15 -6.12 14.26
C VAL A 123 -5.99 -5.46 15.01
N VAL A 124 -6.16 -5.18 16.31
CA VAL A 124 -5.11 -4.59 17.15
C VAL A 124 -3.90 -5.52 17.27
N ALA A 125 -4.14 -6.82 17.46
CA ALA A 125 -3.07 -7.82 17.57
C ALA A 125 -2.22 -7.89 16.29
N ILE A 126 -2.86 -7.88 15.11
CA ILE A 126 -2.17 -7.87 13.81
C ILE A 126 -1.32 -6.59 13.64
N GLN A 127 -1.85 -5.43 14.03
CA GLN A 127 -1.10 -4.17 13.95
C GLN A 127 0.11 -4.18 14.88
N ASN A 128 -0.05 -4.65 16.12
CA ASN A 128 1.04 -4.78 17.09
C ASN A 128 2.12 -5.77 16.60
N LEU A 129 1.70 -6.89 16.00
CA LEU A 129 2.61 -7.85 15.38
C LEU A 129 3.42 -7.21 14.25
N ALA A 130 2.76 -6.43 13.38
CA ALA A 130 3.43 -5.71 12.30
C ALA A 130 4.47 -4.70 12.82
N ILE A 131 4.14 -3.97 13.90
CA ILE A 131 5.07 -3.06 14.59
C ILE A 131 6.27 -3.80 15.16
N ALA A 132 6.03 -4.90 15.88
CA ALA A 132 7.09 -5.74 16.47
C ALA A 132 8.03 -6.31 15.40
N MET A 133 7.49 -6.66 14.23
CA MET A 133 8.25 -7.18 13.09
C MET A 133 8.87 -6.11 12.20
N LYS A 134 8.64 -4.81 12.48
CA LYS A 134 9.08 -3.68 11.66
C LYS A 134 8.55 -3.71 10.22
N ILE A 135 7.34 -4.26 10.04
CA ILE A 135 6.57 -4.24 8.79
C ILE A 135 5.53 -3.12 8.90
N ILE A 136 6.04 -1.90 8.99
CA ILE A 136 5.28 -0.72 9.44
C ILE A 136 4.91 0.25 8.33
N THR A 137 5.26 -0.02 7.09
CA THR A 137 4.89 0.85 5.97
C THR A 137 3.38 0.82 5.69
N GLY A 138 2.87 1.89 5.10
CA GLY A 138 1.51 1.93 4.58
C GLY A 138 1.36 2.92 3.44
N LYS A 139 0.15 3.01 2.88
CA LYS A 139 -0.09 3.76 1.65
C LYS A 139 -1.46 4.41 1.58
N TRP A 140 -1.51 5.65 1.09
CA TRP A 140 -2.72 6.27 0.56
C TRP A 140 -3.01 5.72 -0.83
N MET A 141 -4.28 5.44 -1.12
CA MET A 141 -4.71 4.86 -2.39
C MET A 141 -5.64 5.80 -3.15
N LEU A 142 -5.29 6.12 -4.39
CA LEU A 142 -6.12 6.86 -5.35
C LEU A 142 -6.58 5.91 -6.47
N PHE A 143 -7.77 6.16 -7.01
CA PHE A 143 -8.35 5.39 -8.10
C PHE A 143 -8.78 6.29 -9.27
N PRO A 144 -7.87 7.07 -9.88
CA PRO A 144 -8.23 7.92 -11.01
C PRO A 144 -8.76 7.13 -12.21
N PRO A 145 -9.69 7.71 -12.98
CA PRO A 145 -10.11 7.14 -14.25
C PRO A 145 -8.96 7.16 -15.28
N VAL A 146 -9.01 6.25 -16.26
CA VAL A 146 -7.92 6.03 -17.23
C VAL A 146 -7.57 7.30 -18.03
N ASP A 147 -8.55 8.14 -18.35
CA ASP A 147 -8.35 9.41 -19.07
C ASP A 147 -7.62 10.47 -18.25
N ARG A 148 -7.63 10.35 -16.90
CA ARG A 148 -6.98 11.30 -15.98
C ARG A 148 -5.72 10.74 -15.33
N VAL A 149 -5.45 9.43 -15.42
CA VAL A 149 -4.36 8.78 -14.67
C VAL A 149 -2.99 9.38 -14.99
N ASN A 150 -2.67 9.66 -16.26
CA ASN A 150 -1.37 10.21 -16.63
C ASN A 150 -1.13 11.58 -15.98
N HIS A 151 -2.16 12.43 -15.94
CA HIS A 151 -2.08 13.75 -15.32
C HIS A 151 -1.90 13.64 -13.80
N ILE A 152 -2.72 12.83 -13.14
CA ILE A 152 -2.66 12.63 -11.68
C ILE A 152 -1.32 11.99 -11.28
N TRP A 153 -0.86 11.00 -12.06
CA TRP A 153 0.45 10.38 -11.85
C TRP A 153 1.60 11.36 -12.03
N SER A 154 1.53 12.29 -12.99
CA SER A 154 2.54 13.34 -13.16
C SER A 154 2.67 14.22 -11.91
N ILE A 155 1.54 14.63 -11.32
CA ILE A 155 1.55 15.43 -10.06
C ILE A 155 2.21 14.62 -8.93
N VAL A 156 1.80 13.37 -8.75
CA VAL A 156 2.38 12.48 -7.72
C VAL A 156 3.88 12.28 -7.95
N ALA A 157 4.30 12.01 -9.18
CA ALA A 157 5.70 11.74 -9.51
C ALA A 157 6.59 12.95 -9.22
N HIS A 158 6.17 14.16 -9.61
CA HIS A 158 6.91 15.39 -9.30
C HIS A 158 6.98 15.65 -7.79
N ALA A 159 5.86 15.46 -7.07
CA ALA A 159 5.82 15.67 -5.63
C ALA A 159 6.66 14.64 -4.84
N VAL A 160 6.73 13.39 -5.30
CA VAL A 160 7.67 12.38 -4.76
C VAL A 160 9.11 12.77 -5.06
N ALA A 161 9.42 13.12 -6.31
CA ALA A 161 10.78 13.46 -6.74
C ALA A 161 11.37 14.69 -6.03
N THR A 162 10.51 15.62 -5.59
CA THR A 162 10.88 16.85 -4.87
C THR A 162 10.75 16.72 -3.35
N GLY A 163 10.51 15.50 -2.84
CA GLY A 163 10.48 15.24 -1.39
C GLY A 163 9.24 15.75 -0.65
N GLN A 164 8.17 16.10 -1.36
CA GLN A 164 6.96 16.65 -0.74
C GLN A 164 6.03 15.55 -0.19
N LEU A 165 6.04 14.37 -0.83
CA LEU A 165 5.30 13.18 -0.37
C LEU A 165 6.21 12.24 0.43
N GLY A 166 5.71 11.05 0.78
CA GLY A 166 6.44 10.08 1.61
C GLY A 166 7.54 9.32 0.87
N LEU A 167 7.62 8.00 1.08
CA LEU A 167 8.74 7.18 0.62
C LEU A 167 8.87 7.08 -0.91
N GLY A 168 7.73 7.09 -1.59
CA GLY A 168 7.63 6.81 -2.99
C GLY A 168 6.19 6.56 -3.37
N ALA A 169 5.98 6.28 -4.65
CA ALA A 169 4.68 5.92 -5.17
C ALA A 169 4.78 4.84 -6.25
N LYS A 170 3.66 4.18 -6.48
CA LYS A 170 3.46 3.27 -7.60
C LYS A 170 2.12 3.50 -8.26
N VAL A 171 2.04 3.16 -9.53
CA VAL A 171 0.79 3.14 -10.29
C VAL A 171 0.66 1.86 -11.08
N SER A 172 -0.54 1.30 -11.12
CA SER A 172 -0.83 0.12 -11.95
C SER A 172 -0.73 0.49 -13.42
N PRO A 173 -0.01 -0.28 -14.25
CA PRO A 173 -0.04 -0.13 -15.69
C PRO A 173 -1.41 -0.55 -16.24
N LYS A 174 -1.57 -0.49 -17.57
CA LYS A 174 -2.67 -1.14 -18.26
C LYS A 174 -2.58 -2.66 -18.07
N LEU A 175 -3.65 -3.30 -17.62
CA LEU A 175 -3.71 -4.75 -17.45
C LEU A 175 -4.61 -5.35 -18.53
N ASP A 176 -4.37 -6.63 -18.84
CA ASP A 176 -5.24 -7.39 -19.73
C ASP A 176 -6.69 -7.43 -19.22
N HIS A 177 -7.61 -7.49 -20.17
CA HIS A 177 -9.06 -7.34 -20.03
C HIS A 177 -9.69 -8.23 -18.92
N PRO A 178 -10.74 -7.77 -18.19
CA PRO A 178 -11.40 -6.47 -18.29
C PRO A 178 -10.75 -5.37 -17.45
N GLU A 179 -10.57 -4.20 -18.06
CA GLU A 179 -10.16 -3.01 -17.33
C GLU A 179 -11.30 -2.50 -16.43
N THR A 180 -10.95 -2.08 -15.22
CA THR A 180 -11.89 -1.54 -14.22
C THR A 180 -12.27 -0.08 -14.46
N GLY A 181 -11.89 0.50 -15.61
CA GLY A 181 -12.08 1.92 -15.93
C GLY A 181 -11.23 2.90 -15.11
N SER A 182 -10.42 2.40 -14.16
CA SER A 182 -9.55 3.18 -13.30
C SER A 182 -8.18 2.52 -13.15
N ARG A 183 -7.22 3.26 -12.56
CA ARG A 183 -5.89 2.75 -12.20
C ARG A 183 -5.65 2.99 -10.71
N LEU A 184 -4.96 2.08 -10.04
CA LEU A 184 -4.58 2.27 -8.63
C LEU A 184 -3.24 3.01 -8.57
N ILE A 185 -3.23 4.16 -7.88
CA ILE A 185 -2.02 4.84 -7.44
C ILE A 185 -1.86 4.63 -5.93
N CYS A 186 -0.71 4.16 -5.47
CA CYS A 186 -0.36 4.12 -4.05
C CYS A 186 0.75 5.11 -3.74
N ILE A 187 0.58 5.92 -2.69
CA ILE A 187 1.58 6.84 -2.16
C ILE A 187 1.97 6.38 -0.77
N TYR A 188 3.23 6.01 -0.58
CA TYR A 188 3.69 5.33 0.62
C TYR A 188 4.16 6.30 1.70
N THR A 189 3.92 5.94 2.96
CA THR A 189 4.56 6.54 4.14
C THR A 189 5.38 5.49 4.88
N ASP A 190 6.30 5.97 5.71
CA ASP A 190 7.32 5.13 6.33
C ASP A 190 6.80 4.23 7.46
N ASP A 191 5.90 4.80 8.26
CA ASP A 191 5.31 4.17 9.44
C ASP A 191 3.82 4.51 9.54
N PHE A 192 2.95 3.49 9.47
CA PHE A 192 1.51 3.65 9.60
C PHE A 192 1.05 4.06 11.00
N SER A 193 1.90 3.85 12.02
CA SER A 193 1.65 4.24 13.40
C SER A 193 2.07 5.68 13.69
N ASN A 194 2.90 6.28 12.82
CA ASN A 194 3.18 7.71 12.85
C ASN A 194 2.05 8.50 12.19
N ILE A 195 1.00 8.76 12.98
CA ILE A 195 -0.21 9.46 12.52
C ILE A 195 0.12 10.86 11.97
N GLU A 196 1.11 11.55 12.55
CA GLU A 196 1.51 12.89 12.09
C GLU A 196 2.05 12.86 10.66
N ASP A 197 2.91 11.90 10.33
CA ASP A 197 3.43 11.75 8.95
C ASP A 197 2.33 11.32 7.97
N VAL A 198 1.44 10.41 8.38
CA VAL A 198 0.28 10.00 7.58
C VAL A 198 -0.60 11.21 7.24
N ILE A 199 -0.89 12.08 8.21
CA ILE A 199 -1.66 13.32 8.03
C ILE A 199 -0.86 14.34 7.19
N ARG A 200 0.45 14.48 7.41
CA ARG A 200 1.31 15.38 6.63
C ARG A 200 1.24 15.05 5.14
N VAL A 201 1.39 13.78 4.78
CA VAL A 201 1.27 13.32 3.38
C VAL A 201 -0.14 13.56 2.85
N LEU A 202 -1.18 13.27 3.64
CA LEU A 202 -2.57 13.52 3.23
C LEU A 202 -2.86 15.02 2.98
N ARG A 203 -2.37 15.91 3.85
CA ARG A 203 -2.51 17.37 3.67
C ARG A 203 -1.82 17.83 2.39
N LYS A 204 -0.63 17.30 2.10
CA LYS A 204 0.07 17.59 0.84
C LYS A 204 -0.72 17.09 -0.38
N LEU A 205 -1.30 15.89 -0.32
CA LEU A 205 -2.19 15.40 -1.41
C LEU A 205 -3.38 16.34 -1.65
N ARG A 206 -3.97 16.88 -0.57
CA ARG A 206 -5.06 17.88 -0.67
C ARG A 206 -4.58 19.21 -1.28
N GLU A 207 -3.42 19.72 -0.87
CA GLU A 207 -2.81 20.93 -1.44
C GLU A 207 -2.53 20.80 -2.94
N LEU A 208 -2.12 19.60 -3.38
CA LEU A 208 -1.88 19.28 -4.79
C LEU A 208 -3.18 19.07 -5.60
N GLY A 209 -4.36 19.24 -4.98
CA GLY A 209 -5.66 19.05 -5.64
C GLY A 209 -6.02 17.60 -5.92
N LEU A 210 -5.30 16.64 -5.32
CA LEU A 210 -5.53 15.20 -5.53
C LEU A 210 -6.59 14.61 -4.59
N VAL A 211 -6.98 15.37 -3.56
CA VAL A 211 -8.05 15.03 -2.62
C VAL A 211 -8.96 16.25 -2.44
N PRO A 212 -10.03 16.40 -3.26
CA PRO A 212 -10.99 17.49 -3.12
C PRO A 212 -11.66 17.53 -1.74
N ARG A 213 -11.96 18.75 -1.25
CA ARG A 213 -12.55 18.96 0.10
C ARG A 213 -13.87 18.21 0.35
N ASN A 214 -14.65 18.00 -0.70
CA ASN A 214 -15.96 17.35 -0.63
C ASN A 214 -16.00 16.01 -1.39
N GLU A 215 -14.83 15.40 -1.63
CA GLU A 215 -14.76 14.18 -2.44
C GLU A 215 -15.59 13.05 -1.83
N ARG A 216 -16.42 12.44 -2.69
CA ARG A 216 -17.11 11.19 -2.41
C ARG A 216 -16.86 10.24 -3.58
N PRO A 217 -16.32 9.02 -3.34
CA PRO A 217 -15.87 8.51 -2.04
C PRO A 217 -14.57 9.17 -1.55
N PRO A 218 -14.26 9.16 -0.23
CA PRO A 218 -12.95 9.57 0.28
C PRO A 218 -11.85 8.62 -0.20
N ILE A 219 -10.59 9.03 -0.04
CA ILE A 219 -9.44 8.15 -0.26
C ILE A 219 -9.12 7.38 1.02
N TYR A 220 -8.48 6.21 0.88
CA TYR A 220 -8.24 5.30 1.99
C TYR A 220 -6.75 5.02 2.19
N TYR A 221 -6.37 4.83 3.44
CA TYR A 221 -5.02 4.46 3.86
C TYR A 221 -4.97 3.01 4.32
N LYS A 222 -4.04 2.22 3.80
CA LYS A 222 -3.88 0.79 4.11
C LYS A 222 -2.43 0.49 4.51
N CYS A 223 -2.21 -0.20 5.63
CA CYS A 223 -0.88 -0.71 5.98
C CYS A 223 -0.48 -1.92 5.12
N ASP A 224 0.82 -2.13 4.94
CA ASP A 224 1.33 -3.24 4.15
C ASP A 224 1.07 -4.60 4.81
N ALA A 225 1.01 -4.68 6.14
CA ALA A 225 0.65 -5.91 6.84
C ALA A 225 -0.70 -6.50 6.37
N TYR A 226 -1.71 -5.66 6.16
CA TYR A 226 -3.00 -6.10 5.61
C TYR A 226 -2.91 -6.55 4.16
N THR A 227 -1.91 -6.07 3.40
CA THR A 227 -1.65 -6.57 2.05
C THR A 227 -1.02 -7.96 2.10
N TYR A 228 -0.07 -8.19 3.01
CA TYR A 228 0.58 -9.50 3.18
C TYR A 228 -0.35 -10.57 3.74
N LEU A 229 -1.32 -10.16 4.57
CA LEU A 229 -2.37 -11.03 5.12
C LEU A 229 -3.62 -11.11 4.22
N GLU A 230 -3.55 -10.55 3.02
CA GLU A 230 -4.63 -10.63 2.02
C GLU A 230 -5.99 -10.10 2.52
N ILE A 231 -5.97 -9.14 3.44
CA ILE A 231 -7.15 -8.45 3.96
C ILE A 231 -7.56 -7.38 2.92
N PHE A 232 -8.34 -7.79 1.92
CA PHE A 232 -8.88 -6.93 0.87
C PHE A 232 -10.36 -6.61 1.10
N SER A 233 -10.96 -5.79 0.23
CA SER A 233 -12.40 -5.52 0.28
C SER A 233 -13.19 -6.82 0.11
N GLY A 234 -14.24 -7.01 0.91
CA GLY A 234 -15.06 -8.23 0.89
C GLY A 234 -14.37 -9.46 1.49
N ASN A 235 -13.33 -9.30 2.31
CA ASN A 235 -12.72 -10.42 3.03
C ASN A 235 -13.72 -11.09 3.99
N ARG A 236 -13.55 -12.40 4.21
CA ARG A 236 -14.43 -13.24 5.02
C ARG A 236 -14.49 -12.90 6.51
N TRP A 237 -13.51 -12.12 6.99
CA TRP A 237 -13.43 -11.72 8.41
C TRP A 237 -14.25 -10.47 8.73
N ASP A 238 -14.79 -9.78 7.71
CA ASP A 238 -15.42 -8.46 7.81
C ASP A 238 -14.48 -7.40 8.41
N ILE A 239 -13.16 -7.59 8.26
CA ILE A 239 -12.17 -6.61 8.71
C ILE A 239 -12.13 -5.48 7.68
N ARG A 240 -12.19 -4.23 8.14
CA ARG A 240 -12.00 -3.08 7.26
C ARG A 240 -10.57 -3.11 6.68
N PRO A 241 -10.39 -3.12 5.35
CA PRO A 241 -9.05 -3.25 4.73
C PRO A 241 -8.24 -1.95 4.77
N SER A 242 -8.78 -0.86 5.32
CA SER A 242 -8.14 0.44 5.50
C SER A 242 -8.04 0.78 6.97
N LEU A 243 -6.91 1.35 7.39
CA LEU A 243 -6.74 1.91 8.74
C LEU A 243 -7.41 3.27 8.87
N TYR A 244 -7.27 4.12 7.86
CA TYR A 244 -7.78 5.49 7.89
C TYR A 244 -8.47 5.85 6.56
N SER A 245 -9.25 6.93 6.57
CA SER A 245 -9.76 7.59 5.38
C SER A 245 -9.48 9.10 5.43
N SER A 246 -9.46 9.75 4.27
CA SER A 246 -9.26 11.20 4.22
C SER A 246 -10.34 11.98 4.99
N LYS A 247 -11.57 11.44 5.02
CA LYS A 247 -12.69 12.02 5.77
C LYS A 247 -12.51 11.95 7.29
N GLU A 248 -11.86 10.91 7.80
CA GLU A 248 -11.62 10.74 9.24
C GLU A 248 -10.43 11.57 9.74
N MET A 249 -9.48 11.91 8.85
CA MET A 249 -8.20 12.52 9.22
C MET A 249 -8.05 14.02 8.88
N LEU A 250 -8.98 14.62 8.13
CA LEU A 250 -8.95 16.02 7.68
C LEU A 250 -10.20 16.79 8.10
#